data_AF-A0A6P5X3U8-F1
#
_entry.id   AF-A0A6P5X3U8-F1
#
_cell.length_a   1.000
_cell.length_b   1.000
_cell.length_c   1.000
_cell.angle_alpha   90.00
_cell.angle_beta   90.00
_cell.angle_gamma   90.00
#
_symmetry.space_group_name_H-M   'P 1'
#
loop_
_entity.id
_entity.type
_entity.pdbx_description
1 polymer ?
#
loop_
_entity_poly.entity_id
_entity_poly.type
_entity_poly.pdbx_seq_one_letter_code
_entity_poly.pdbx_strand_id
1 'polypeptide(L)'
;MAASGTSSFKTLSKTLLRYFSTKSSNHNNHQQTHKFLDPNSFLGSWKSPNDPKEAEKKLAQLRRDYAKQVKHVRKEYIHEMELLRLEKLRKEEARKEAIRVANEERQRLKAEAAKVRAQERMVAEQEFRQILNNTLPFRCMEVKFNYMLRTHRLLSAHLYLICIPELCQTLYLWPYFLFLI
;
A
#
# COMPACT_ATOMS: atom_id res chain seq x y z
N MET A 1 49.23 -15.86 -12.73
CA MET A 1 47.89 -15.30 -13.08
C MET A 1 47.02 -16.42 -13.65
N ALA A 2 45.70 -16.29 -13.54
CA ALA A 2 44.62 -17.25 -13.83
C ALA A 2 44.24 -18.13 -12.62
N ALA A 3 43.31 -17.71 -11.76
CA ALA A 3 41.84 -17.58 -11.92
C ALA A 3 41.10 -18.89 -11.57
N SER A 4 40.82 -19.03 -10.28
CA SER A 4 39.81 -19.90 -9.69
C SER A 4 38.42 -19.30 -9.91
N GLY A 5 37.44 -20.09 -10.34
CA GLY A 5 36.06 -19.61 -10.39
C GLY A 5 35.09 -20.52 -11.13
N THR A 6 34.58 -21.56 -10.47
CA THR A 6 33.34 -22.23 -10.88
C THR A 6 32.55 -22.72 -9.66
N SER A 7 31.83 -21.81 -9.00
CA SER A 7 30.77 -22.20 -8.06
C SER A 7 29.63 -21.17 -8.06
N SER A 8 28.81 -21.16 -9.11
CA SER A 8 27.58 -20.37 -9.08
C SER A 8 26.52 -20.92 -10.02
N PHE A 9 25.99 -22.12 -9.70
CA PHE A 9 24.79 -22.64 -10.37
C PHE A 9 23.75 -23.23 -9.41
N LYS A 10 23.89 -23.05 -8.09
CA LYS A 10 22.97 -23.65 -7.10
C LYS A 10 21.94 -22.69 -6.49
N THR A 11 21.82 -21.46 -7.01
CA THR A 11 20.99 -20.42 -6.35
C THR A 11 19.87 -19.88 -7.24
N LEU A 12 19.22 -20.71 -8.06
CA LEU A 12 18.07 -20.28 -8.89
C LEU A 12 16.86 -21.23 -8.82
N SER A 13 16.75 -22.06 -7.77
CA SER A 13 15.62 -22.99 -7.61
C SER A 13 14.65 -22.63 -6.48
N LYS A 14 14.78 -21.47 -5.82
CA LYS A 14 14.03 -21.14 -4.58
C LYS A 14 12.93 -20.08 -4.68
N THR A 15 12.55 -19.58 -5.86
CA THR A 15 11.58 -18.46 -5.96
C THR A 15 10.30 -18.75 -6.75
N LEU A 16 9.93 -20.02 -6.95
CA LEU A 16 8.65 -20.39 -7.60
C LEU A 16 7.71 -21.24 -6.72
N LEU A 17 7.74 -21.05 -5.40
CA LEU A 17 6.59 -21.46 -4.58
C LEU A 17 5.53 -20.36 -4.63
N ARG A 18 4.79 -20.33 -5.75
CA ARG A 18 3.51 -19.65 -5.86
C ARG A 18 2.54 -20.38 -4.91
N TYR A 19 2.47 -19.94 -3.67
CA TYR A 19 1.43 -20.36 -2.74
C TYR A 19 0.09 -19.89 -3.29
N PHE A 20 -0.61 -20.79 -3.98
CA PHE A 20 -2.04 -20.66 -4.22
C PHE A 20 -2.75 -20.82 -2.87
N SER A 21 -2.80 -19.73 -2.10
CA SER A 21 -3.72 -19.62 -0.98
C SER A 21 -5.12 -19.45 -1.57
N THR A 22 -5.77 -20.57 -1.86
CA THR A 22 -7.21 -20.62 -2.07
C THR A 22 -7.85 -20.37 -0.71
N LYS A 23 -8.08 -19.10 -0.36
CA LYS A 23 -9.00 -18.79 0.73
C LYS A 23 -10.34 -19.39 0.33
N SER A 24 -10.70 -20.51 0.97
CA SER A 24 -12.03 -21.13 0.94
C SER A 24 -13.02 -20.19 1.65
N SER A 25 -13.24 -19.00 1.09
CA SER A 25 -14.33 -18.14 1.53
C SER A 25 -15.56 -18.60 0.78
N ASN A 26 -16.44 -19.27 1.51
CA ASN A 26 -17.69 -19.93 1.11
C ASN A 26 -17.56 -21.45 1.13
N HIS A 27 -17.33 -22.00 2.33
CA HIS A 27 -17.78 -23.36 2.60
C HIS A 27 -19.29 -23.41 2.37
N ASN A 28 -19.63 -23.95 1.21
CA ASN A 28 -20.93 -24.41 0.81
C ASN A 28 -21.53 -25.30 1.90
N ASN A 29 -22.31 -24.71 2.82
CA ASN A 29 -22.95 -25.43 3.92
C ASN A 29 -24.21 -26.20 3.50
N HIS A 30 -24.28 -26.52 2.20
CA HIS A 30 -25.38 -27.25 1.58
C HIS A 30 -25.54 -28.61 2.26
N GLN A 31 -24.41 -29.27 2.57
CA GLN A 31 -24.38 -30.59 3.20
C GLN A 31 -24.96 -30.60 4.64
N GLN A 32 -24.89 -29.50 5.40
CA GLN A 32 -25.46 -29.45 6.76
C GLN A 32 -26.91 -28.95 6.82
N THR A 33 -27.43 -28.37 5.72
CA THR A 33 -28.77 -27.74 5.73
C THR A 33 -29.86 -28.70 5.25
N HIS A 34 -29.52 -29.79 4.58
CA HIS A 34 -30.50 -30.78 4.14
C HIS A 34 -30.82 -31.76 5.28
N LYS A 35 -31.95 -31.56 5.94
CA LYS A 35 -32.59 -32.64 6.71
C LYS A 35 -33.13 -33.65 5.71
N PHE A 36 -32.68 -34.89 5.81
CA PHE A 36 -33.31 -35.98 5.08
C PHE A 36 -34.75 -36.12 5.55
N LEU A 37 -35.66 -36.35 4.61
CA LEU A 37 -37.03 -36.68 4.95
C LEU A 37 -37.05 -38.01 5.69
N ASP A 38 -38.01 -38.14 6.62
CA ASP A 38 -38.22 -39.40 7.33
C ASP A 38 -38.48 -40.54 6.33
N PRO A 39 -37.99 -41.75 6.62
CA PRO A 39 -38.20 -42.91 5.75
C PRO A 39 -39.69 -43.08 5.42
N ASN A 40 -40.01 -43.12 4.12
CA ASN A 40 -41.38 -43.28 3.67
C ASN A 40 -41.87 -44.72 3.97
N SER A 41 -42.87 -44.86 4.83
CA SER A 41 -43.47 -46.14 5.21
C SER A 41 -44.07 -46.93 4.04
N PHE A 42 -44.37 -46.24 2.93
CA PHE A 42 -44.98 -46.84 1.76
C PHE A 42 -44.01 -47.72 0.94
N LEU A 43 -42.70 -47.41 0.93
CA LEU A 43 -41.71 -48.06 0.04
C LEU A 43 -41.40 -49.53 0.38
N GLY A 44 -42.00 -50.09 1.44
CA GLY A 44 -41.90 -51.51 1.79
C GLY A 44 -43.22 -52.18 2.16
N SER A 45 -44.34 -51.45 2.18
CA SER A 45 -45.63 -51.96 2.62
C SER A 45 -46.56 -52.40 1.48
N TRP A 46 -46.09 -52.30 0.22
CA TRP A 46 -46.92 -52.64 -0.94
C TRP A 46 -47.15 -54.15 -1.04
N LYS A 47 -48.41 -54.56 -0.90
CA LYS A 47 -48.84 -55.95 -1.16
C LYS A 47 -49.59 -55.98 -2.48
N SER A 48 -49.18 -56.86 -3.39
CA SER A 48 -49.88 -57.06 -4.66
C SER A 48 -51.32 -57.52 -4.39
N PRO A 49 -52.35 -56.77 -4.81
CA PRO A 49 -53.73 -57.23 -4.69
C PRO A 49 -53.97 -58.43 -5.61
N ASN A 50 -54.79 -59.38 -5.17
CA ASN A 50 -55.11 -60.58 -5.95
C ASN A 50 -56.11 -60.27 -7.08
N ASP A 51 -56.99 -59.29 -6.88
CA ASP A 51 -58.00 -58.90 -7.86
C ASP A 51 -57.52 -57.77 -8.79
N PRO A 52 -57.62 -57.93 -10.12
CA PRO A 52 -57.07 -56.98 -11.09
C PRO A 52 -57.74 -55.60 -11.02
N LYS A 53 -59.07 -55.57 -10.80
CA LYS A 53 -59.84 -54.31 -10.71
C LYS A 53 -59.49 -53.51 -9.45
N GLU A 54 -59.17 -54.19 -8.35
CA GLU A 54 -58.70 -53.52 -7.13
C GLU A 54 -57.28 -52.99 -7.28
N ALA A 55 -56.41 -53.75 -7.95
CA ALA A 55 -55.05 -53.33 -8.24
C ALA A 55 -55.03 -52.03 -9.06
N GLU A 56 -55.88 -51.93 -10.08
CA GLU A 56 -56.02 -50.71 -10.89
C GLU A 56 -56.50 -49.51 -10.06
N LYS A 57 -57.52 -49.70 -9.22
CA LYS A 57 -58.05 -48.63 -8.35
C LYS A 57 -56.97 -48.13 -7.37
N LYS A 58 -56.22 -49.04 -6.74
CA LYS A 58 -55.13 -48.72 -5.81
C LYS A 58 -53.99 -47.99 -6.55
N LEU A 59 -53.62 -48.44 -7.74
CA LEU A 59 -52.59 -47.78 -8.56
C LEU A 59 -53.01 -46.37 -9.00
N ALA A 60 -54.26 -46.19 -9.43
CA ALA A 60 -54.79 -44.89 -9.81
C ALA A 60 -54.82 -43.92 -8.62
N GLN A 61 -55.16 -44.41 -7.43
CA GLN A 61 -55.11 -43.62 -6.21
C GLN A 61 -53.68 -43.19 -5.87
N LEU A 62 -52.72 -44.11 -5.92
CA LEU A 62 -51.31 -43.79 -5.68
C LEU A 62 -50.76 -42.75 -6.64
N ARG A 63 -51.07 -42.87 -7.94
CA ARG A 63 -50.65 -41.89 -8.95
C ARG A 63 -51.19 -40.50 -8.62
N ARG A 64 -52.45 -40.39 -8.20
CA ARG A 64 -53.06 -39.11 -7.79
C ARG A 64 -52.40 -38.55 -6.53
N ASP A 65 -52.20 -39.38 -5.52
CA ASP A 65 -51.65 -38.94 -4.24
C ASP A 65 -50.18 -38.54 -4.36
N TYR A 66 -49.40 -39.30 -5.12
CA TYR A 66 -48.02 -38.94 -5.44
C TYR A 66 -47.94 -37.64 -6.23
N ALA A 67 -48.79 -37.46 -7.24
CA ALA A 67 -48.84 -36.21 -8.00
C ALA A 67 -49.18 -35.00 -7.11
N LYS A 68 -50.07 -35.17 -6.13
CA LYS A 68 -50.38 -34.13 -5.13
C LYS A 68 -49.19 -33.84 -4.22
N GLN A 69 -48.53 -34.87 -3.69
CA GLN A 69 -47.35 -34.72 -2.82
C GLN A 69 -46.22 -34.00 -3.55
N VAL A 70 -45.87 -34.43 -4.76
CA VAL A 70 -44.82 -33.78 -5.57
C VAL A 70 -45.19 -32.34 -5.90
N LYS A 71 -46.47 -32.05 -6.21
CA LYS A 71 -46.93 -30.69 -6.46
C LYS A 71 -46.78 -29.80 -5.21
N HIS A 72 -47.04 -30.34 -4.03
CA HIS A 72 -46.86 -29.62 -2.77
C HIS A 72 -45.39 -29.33 -2.50
N VAL A 73 -44.52 -30.35 -2.56
CA VAL A 73 -43.06 -30.19 -2.38
C VAL A 73 -42.48 -29.18 -3.37
N ARG A 74 -42.90 -29.20 -4.64
CA ARG A 74 -42.44 -28.20 -5.63
C ARG A 74 -42.82 -26.77 -5.23
N LYS A 75 -44.02 -26.56 -4.70
CA LYS A 75 -44.46 -25.23 -4.26
C LYS A 75 -43.67 -24.75 -3.05
N GLU A 76 -43.44 -25.63 -2.08
CA GLU A 76 -42.63 -25.33 -0.89
C GLU A 76 -41.21 -24.98 -1.30
N TYR A 77 -40.58 -25.80 -2.15
CA TYR A 77 -39.24 -25.53 -2.66
C TYR A 77 -39.14 -24.18 -3.36
N ILE A 78 -40.09 -23.85 -4.25
CA ILE A 78 -40.10 -22.53 -4.93
C ILE A 78 -40.20 -21.40 -3.90
N HIS A 79 -41.04 -21.56 -2.87
CA HIS A 79 -41.20 -20.56 -1.83
C HIS A 79 -39.94 -20.38 -0.99
N GLU A 80 -39.32 -21.47 -0.54
CA GLU A 80 -38.06 -21.46 0.22
C GLU A 80 -36.93 -20.79 -0.58
N MET A 81 -36.81 -21.14 -1.86
CA MET A 81 -35.81 -20.55 -2.74
C MET A 81 -36.02 -19.04 -2.94
N GLU A 82 -37.28 -18.59 -3.04
CA GLU A 82 -37.60 -17.17 -3.13
C GLU A 82 -37.29 -16.43 -1.83
N LEU A 83 -37.61 -17.01 -0.67
CA LEU A 83 -37.24 -16.45 0.63
C LEU A 83 -35.73 -16.30 0.77
N LEU A 84 -34.95 -17.33 0.37
CA LEU A 84 -33.49 -17.28 0.37
C LEU A 84 -32.96 -16.19 -0.56
N ARG A 85 -33.58 -16.01 -1.73
CA ARG A 85 -33.22 -14.94 -2.67
C ARG A 85 -33.46 -13.56 -2.07
N LEU A 86 -34.63 -13.34 -1.46
CA LEU A 86 -34.97 -12.07 -0.83
C LEU A 86 -34.03 -11.75 0.35
N GLU A 87 -33.70 -12.74 1.16
CA GLU A 87 -32.76 -12.59 2.27
C GLU A 87 -31.35 -12.22 1.78
N LYS A 88 -30.90 -12.82 0.69
CA LYS A 88 -29.64 -12.46 0.04
C LYS A 88 -29.65 -11.01 -0.44
N LEU A 89 -30.73 -10.58 -1.08
CA LEU A 89 -30.87 -9.19 -1.54
C LEU A 89 -30.82 -8.19 -0.38
N ARG A 90 -31.56 -8.44 0.71
CA ARG A 90 -31.52 -7.59 1.91
C ARG A 90 -30.11 -7.46 2.49
N LYS A 91 -29.37 -8.57 2.56
CA LYS A 91 -27.98 -8.58 3.05
C LYS A 91 -27.05 -7.81 2.12
N GLU A 92 -27.21 -7.96 0.80
CA GLU A 92 -26.41 -7.25 -0.18
C GLU A 92 -26.67 -5.74 -0.16
N GLU A 93 -27.92 -5.32 -0.03
CA GLU A 93 -28.30 -3.91 0.10
C GLU A 93 -27.70 -3.28 1.36
N ALA A 94 -27.86 -3.93 2.51
CA ALA A 94 -27.27 -3.47 3.77
C ALA A 94 -25.74 -3.36 3.68
N ARG A 95 -25.08 -4.34 3.06
CA ARG A 95 -23.63 -4.31 2.84
C ARG A 95 -23.21 -3.18 1.91
N LYS A 96 -23.93 -2.97 0.81
CA LYS A 96 -23.64 -1.90 -0.15
C LYS A 96 -23.75 -0.53 0.51
N GLU A 97 -24.78 -0.34 1.34
CA GLU A 97 -25.00 0.89 2.08
C GLU A 97 -23.88 1.14 3.10
N ALA A 98 -23.52 0.12 3.90
CA ALA A 98 -22.43 0.23 4.85
C ALA A 98 -21.09 0.60 4.18
N ILE A 99 -20.79 0.01 3.02
CA ILE A 99 -19.59 0.34 2.24
C ILE A 99 -19.65 1.78 1.73
N ARG A 100 -20.81 2.26 1.28
CA ARG A 100 -20.97 3.63 0.81
C ARG A 100 -20.64 4.63 1.93
N VAL A 101 -21.24 4.46 3.11
CA VAL A 101 -21.01 5.32 4.27
C VAL A 101 -19.52 5.33 4.67
N ALA A 102 -18.89 4.16 4.77
CA ALA A 102 -17.48 4.05 5.12
C ALA A 102 -16.55 4.73 4.09
N ASN A 103 -16.89 4.62 2.80
CA ASN A 103 -16.13 5.28 1.74
C ASN A 103 -16.29 6.81 1.79
N GLU A 104 -17.49 7.31 2.06
CA GLU A 104 -17.73 8.74 2.24
C GLU A 104 -16.93 9.30 3.42
N GLU A 105 -16.95 8.62 4.56
CA GLU A 105 -16.16 9.00 5.74
C GLU A 105 -14.65 9.02 5.42
N ARG A 106 -14.15 7.96 4.78
CA ARG A 106 -12.75 7.88 4.35
C ARG A 106 -12.37 9.01 3.39
N GLN A 107 -13.28 9.39 2.49
CA GLN A 107 -13.03 10.50 1.55
C GLN A 107 -13.02 11.85 2.25
N ARG A 108 -13.91 12.07 3.24
CA ARG A 108 -13.90 13.29 4.08
C ARG A 108 -12.58 13.44 4.82
N LEU A 109 -12.14 12.38 5.51
CA LEU A 109 -10.86 12.36 6.22
C LEU A 109 -9.66 12.57 5.28
N LYS A 110 -9.69 11.96 4.10
CA LYS A 110 -8.63 12.14 3.09
C LYS A 110 -8.58 13.57 2.56
N ALA A 111 -9.74 14.20 2.36
CA ALA A 111 -9.83 15.58 1.89
C ALA A 111 -9.31 16.56 2.96
N GLU A 112 -9.65 16.33 4.22
CA GLU A 112 -9.13 17.12 5.35
C GLU A 112 -7.60 16.97 5.47
N ALA A 113 -7.09 15.74 5.45
CA ALA A 113 -5.65 15.48 5.46
C ALA A 113 -4.92 16.05 4.22
N ALA A 114 -5.61 16.19 3.07
CA ALA A 114 -5.05 16.85 1.90
C ALA A 114 -4.98 18.37 2.08
N LYS A 115 -5.96 18.99 2.73
CA LYS A 115 -5.94 20.42 3.07
C LYS A 115 -4.81 20.75 4.04
N VAL A 116 -4.64 19.95 5.10
CA VAL A 116 -3.54 20.12 6.05
C VAL A 116 -2.19 20.01 5.34
N ARG A 117 -1.99 18.97 4.52
CA ARG A 117 -0.75 18.82 3.73
C ARG A 117 -0.53 19.95 2.73
N ALA A 118 -1.58 20.56 2.18
CA ALA A 118 -1.44 21.72 1.30
C ALA A 118 -0.97 22.95 2.09
N GLN A 119 -1.50 23.16 3.30
CA GLN A 119 -1.06 24.24 4.20
C GLN A 119 0.40 24.05 4.61
N GLU A 120 0.81 22.83 4.99
CA GLU A 120 2.20 22.50 5.30
C GLU A 120 3.15 22.83 4.15
N ARG A 121 2.75 22.55 2.90
CA ARG A 121 3.54 22.90 1.71
C ARG A 121 3.69 24.41 1.52
N MET A 122 2.64 25.18 1.81
CA MET A 122 2.70 26.64 1.73
C MET A 122 3.66 27.21 2.78
N VAL A 123 3.60 26.71 4.02
CA VAL A 123 4.52 27.12 5.09
C VAL A 123 5.97 26.77 4.72
N ALA A 124 6.22 25.55 4.25
CA ALA A 124 7.55 25.14 3.81
C ALA A 124 8.11 26.04 2.68
N GLU A 125 7.27 26.50 1.75
CA GLU A 125 7.70 27.43 0.70
C GLU A 125 8.04 28.82 1.29
N GLN A 126 7.26 29.31 2.26
CA GLN A 126 7.53 30.57 2.94
C GLN A 126 8.84 30.51 3.72
N GLU A 127 9.07 29.43 4.47
CA GLU A 127 10.33 29.18 5.19
C GLU A 127 11.51 29.12 4.22
N PHE A 128 11.35 28.44 3.08
CA PHE A 128 12.38 28.39 2.04
C PHE A 128 12.74 29.79 1.51
N ARG A 129 11.74 30.65 1.25
CA ARG A 129 11.97 32.04 0.84
C ARG A 129 12.67 32.86 1.90
N GLN A 130 12.30 32.70 3.18
CA GLN A 130 12.97 33.38 4.29
C GLN A 130 14.44 32.94 4.40
N ILE A 131 14.73 31.65 4.30
CA ILE A 131 16.10 31.12 4.32
C ILE A 131 16.91 31.69 3.16
N LEU A 132 16.36 31.73 1.94
CA LEU A 132 17.04 32.34 0.79
C LEU A 132 17.36 33.81 1.05
N ASN A 133 16.37 34.59 1.49
CA ASN A 133 16.54 36.03 1.78
C ASN A 133 17.55 36.30 2.90
N ASN A 134 17.66 35.40 3.89
CA ASN A 134 18.65 35.52 4.97
C ASN A 134 20.04 35.08 4.53
N THR A 135 20.17 34.04 3.70
CA THR A 135 21.47 33.47 3.29
C THR A 135 22.18 34.32 2.22
N LEU A 136 21.42 34.94 1.31
CA LEU A 136 21.96 35.82 0.26
C LEU A 136 22.77 37.02 0.80
N PRO A 137 22.33 37.77 1.83
CA PRO A 137 23.12 38.85 2.39
C PRO A 137 24.36 38.36 3.13
N PHE A 138 24.36 37.16 3.74
CA PHE A 138 25.60 36.60 4.30
C PHE A 138 26.65 36.36 3.22
N ARG A 139 26.30 35.74 2.09
CA ARG A 139 27.23 35.59 0.97
C ARG A 139 27.67 36.93 0.36
N CYS A 140 26.77 37.90 0.27
CA CYS A 140 27.11 39.25 -0.22
C CYS A 140 28.07 39.98 0.73
N MET A 141 27.87 39.83 2.05
CA MET A 141 28.73 40.39 3.10
C MET A 141 30.10 39.71 3.10
N GLU A 142 30.18 38.39 2.91
CA GLU A 142 31.45 37.67 2.75
C GLU A 142 32.25 38.17 1.55
N VAL A 143 31.61 38.41 0.40
CA VAL A 143 32.30 38.93 -0.79
C VAL A 143 32.79 40.36 -0.55
N LYS A 144 31.98 41.22 0.06
CA LYS A 144 32.40 42.60 0.42
C LYS A 144 33.54 42.61 1.44
N PHE A 145 33.49 41.73 2.45
CA PHE A 145 34.53 41.60 3.46
C PHE A 145 35.85 41.09 2.87
N ASN A 146 35.80 40.07 1.99
CA ASN A 146 36.97 39.59 1.26
C ASN A 146 37.55 40.66 0.32
N TYR A 147 36.70 41.45 -0.34
CA TYR A 147 37.15 42.57 -1.17
C TYR A 147 37.89 43.63 -0.34
N MET A 148 37.35 44.03 0.82
CA MET A 148 38.01 44.96 1.75
C MET A 148 39.32 44.42 2.31
N LEU A 149 39.39 43.13 2.70
CA LEU A 149 40.63 42.52 3.16
C LEU A 149 41.68 42.47 2.05
N ARG A 150 41.26 42.26 0.80
CA ARG A 150 42.16 42.24 -0.36
C ARG A 150 42.70 43.64 -0.67
N THR A 151 41.87 44.68 -0.62
CA THR A 151 42.33 46.07 -0.80
C THR A 151 43.26 46.51 0.32
N HIS A 152 42.95 46.17 1.58
CA HIS A 152 43.83 46.46 2.72
C HIS A 152 45.20 45.78 2.60
N ARG A 153 45.25 44.50 2.20
CA ARG A 153 46.53 43.82 1.94
C ARG A 153 47.31 44.45 0.79
N LEU A 154 46.64 44.85 -0.29
CA LEU A 154 47.29 45.51 -1.42
C LEU A 154 47.83 46.89 -1.05
N LEU A 155 47.07 47.69 -0.29
CA LEU A 155 47.51 48.99 0.22
C LEU A 155 48.67 48.85 1.21
N SER A 156 48.60 47.88 2.12
CA SER A 156 49.69 47.57 3.04
C SER A 156 50.95 47.12 2.28
N ALA A 157 50.83 46.27 1.27
CA ALA A 157 51.97 45.86 0.43
C ALA A 157 52.56 47.03 -0.36
N HIS A 158 51.72 47.91 -0.89
CA HIS A 158 52.15 49.11 -1.62
C HIS A 158 52.85 50.12 -0.70
N LEU A 159 52.38 50.29 0.54
CA LEU A 159 53.04 51.10 1.56
C LEU A 159 54.38 50.49 2.00
N TYR A 160 54.46 49.17 2.15
CA TYR A 160 55.73 48.48 2.40
C TYR A 160 56.73 48.66 1.24
N LEU A 161 56.30 48.62 -0.03
CA LEU A 161 57.19 48.90 -1.17
C LEU A 161 57.65 50.36 -1.23
N ILE A 162 56.84 51.32 -0.77
CA ILE A 162 57.21 52.74 -0.72
C ILE A 162 58.16 53.05 0.46
N CYS A 163 58.09 52.32 1.58
CA CYS A 163 58.93 52.53 2.77
C CYS A 163 60.29 51.77 2.76
N ILE A 164 60.59 50.95 1.75
CA ILE A 164 61.83 50.16 1.68
C ILE A 164 63.04 50.85 0.97
N PRO A 165 63.04 52.09 0.43
CA PRO A 165 64.27 52.60 -0.20
C PRO A 165 65.30 53.20 0.78
N GLU A 166 65.03 53.35 2.08
CA GLU A 166 65.97 54.07 2.99
C GLU A 166 66.83 53.21 3.94
N LEU A 167 66.74 51.88 3.92
CA LEU A 167 67.57 51.01 4.80
C LEU A 167 68.52 50.06 4.06
N CYS A 168 68.86 50.35 2.80
CA CYS A 168 69.80 49.52 2.02
C CYS A 168 71.04 50.26 1.50
N GLN A 169 71.47 51.35 2.18
CA GLN A 169 72.66 52.11 1.77
C GLN A 169 73.81 52.20 2.80
N THR A 170 73.81 51.44 3.91
CA THR A 170 74.88 51.54 4.93
C THR A 170 75.60 50.24 5.30
N LEU A 171 75.55 49.18 4.48
CA LEU A 171 76.36 47.96 4.70
C LEU A 171 77.27 47.58 3.53
N TYR A 172 77.82 48.58 2.84
CA TYR A 172 78.97 48.40 1.95
C TYR A 172 79.99 49.49 2.24
N LEU A 173 80.77 49.35 3.31
CA LEU A 173 82.11 49.90 3.51
C LEU A 173 82.51 49.63 4.96
N TRP A 174 83.31 48.58 5.19
CA TRP A 174 84.44 48.58 6.12
C TRP A 174 85.21 47.25 5.96
N PRO A 175 86.13 47.17 4.98
CA PRO A 175 87.22 46.24 5.00
C PRO A 175 88.44 46.89 5.71
N TYR A 176 89.21 46.09 6.44
CA TYR A 176 90.55 46.41 6.98
C TYR A 176 90.69 47.55 8.00
N PHE A 177 90.72 47.22 9.29
CA PHE A 177 91.62 47.88 10.25
C PHE A 177 92.04 46.93 11.39
N LEU A 178 93.30 46.47 11.30
CA LEU A 178 94.27 46.09 12.34
C LEU A 178 94.00 44.97 13.37
N PHE A 179 94.67 43.83 13.10
CA PHE A 179 95.72 43.19 13.92
C PHE A 179 96.35 44.07 15.05
N LEU A 180 96.18 43.69 16.33
CA LEU A 180 97.22 43.65 17.39
C LEU A 180 96.68 43.00 18.69
N ILE A 181 97.49 42.11 19.27
CA ILE A 181 97.33 41.26 20.48
C ILE A 181 96.68 39.89 20.22
#